data_AF-A0A9P6ZH41-F1
#
_entry.id   AF-A0A9P6ZH41-F1
#
_cell.length_a   1.000
_cell.length_b   1.000
_cell.length_c   1.000
_cell.angle_alpha   90.00
_cell.angle_beta   90.00
_cell.angle_gamma   90.00
#
_symmetry.space_group_name_H-M   'P 1'
#
loop_
_entity.id
_entity.type
_entity.pdbx_description
1 polymer ?
#
loop_
_entity_poly.entity_id
_entity_poly.type
_entity_poly.pdbx_seq_one_letter_code
_entity_poly.pdbx_strand_id
1 'polypeptide(L)'
;TADGPGMAFLTGLVGHHGRFACRLYCGLPGRHKPGAPTYYPALRQPEGTDHLDHPDFFIDQLPLPGSFDYERNLERVIRCSTMAEYELARLETGITKPSIFCGFDTDRILLVPLCFGSDIMHIAAINTGDLLLPLWRGTFRAKTTDDKSAWAWAVL
;
A
#
# COMPACT_ATOMS: atom_id res chain seq x y z
N THR A 1 12.14 -6.65 -7.39
CA THR A 1 10.77 -6.99 -6.96
C THR A 1 10.90 -7.87 -5.75
N ALA A 2 10.27 -7.44 -4.67
CA ALA A 2 10.45 -7.96 -3.31
C ALA A 2 9.40 -9.01 -2.92
N ASP A 3 8.54 -9.42 -3.85
CA ASP A 3 7.46 -10.35 -3.54
C ASP A 3 7.88 -11.76 -3.97
N GLY A 4 8.00 -12.67 -3.00
CA GLY A 4 7.78 -14.09 -3.22
C GLY A 4 6.33 -14.35 -3.69
N PRO A 5 5.90 -15.61 -3.85
CA PRO A 5 4.52 -15.89 -4.24
C PRO A 5 3.54 -15.27 -3.23
N GLY A 6 2.88 -14.19 -3.63
CA GLY A 6 1.92 -13.47 -2.81
C GLY A 6 0.58 -14.22 -2.74
N MET A 7 -0.20 -13.93 -1.70
CA MET A 7 -1.58 -14.41 -1.62
C MET A 7 -2.37 -13.93 -2.84
N ALA A 8 -3.24 -14.79 -3.39
CA ALA A 8 -4.17 -14.38 -4.44
C ALA A 8 -4.94 -13.14 -3.98
N PHE A 9 -4.89 -12.06 -4.78
CA PHE A 9 -5.43 -10.78 -4.35
C PHE A 9 -6.94 -10.69 -4.57
N LEU A 10 -7.69 -11.25 -3.62
CA LEU A 10 -9.15 -11.40 -3.69
C LEU A 10 -9.93 -10.23 -3.05
N THR A 11 -9.24 -9.28 -2.44
CA THR A 11 -9.87 -8.11 -1.77
C THR A 11 -10.48 -7.11 -2.76
N GLY A 12 -10.05 -7.13 -4.02
CA GLY A 12 -10.46 -6.15 -5.02
C GLY A 12 -9.80 -4.77 -4.87
N LEU A 13 -8.86 -4.61 -3.93
CA LEU A 13 -8.10 -3.37 -3.75
C LEU A 13 -7.04 -3.19 -4.85
N VAL A 14 -6.34 -2.06 -4.85
CA VAL A 14 -5.13 -1.83 -5.66
C VAL A 14 -3.93 -2.60 -5.11
N GLY A 15 -2.96 -2.87 -5.99
CA GLY A 15 -1.67 -3.47 -5.63
C GLY A 15 -0.79 -2.56 -4.77
N HIS A 16 0.39 -3.05 -4.38
CA HIS A 16 1.37 -2.30 -3.56
C HIS A 16 1.86 -0.99 -4.20
N HIS A 17 1.68 -0.83 -5.52
CA HIS A 17 1.98 0.40 -6.26
C HIS A 17 0.86 1.44 -6.27
N GLY A 18 -0.32 1.12 -5.73
CA GLY A 18 -1.46 2.03 -5.70
C GLY A 18 -1.35 3.05 -4.57
N ARG A 19 -2.10 4.17 -4.69
CA ARG A 19 -2.12 5.23 -3.68
C ARG A 19 -2.49 4.72 -2.29
N PHE A 20 -3.45 3.81 -2.19
CA PHE A 20 -3.87 3.18 -0.93
C PHE A 20 -3.52 1.68 -0.96
N ALA A 21 -2.26 1.36 -0.69
CA ALA A 21 -1.70 0.02 -0.82
C ALA A 21 -2.01 -0.93 0.35
N CYS A 22 -2.53 -0.43 1.48
CA CYS A 22 -2.78 -1.24 2.66
C CYS A 22 -3.81 -2.34 2.37
N ARG A 23 -3.43 -3.61 2.60
CA ARG A 23 -4.31 -4.76 2.35
C ARG A 23 -5.50 -4.84 3.30
N LEU A 24 -5.38 -4.21 4.46
CA LEU A 24 -6.44 -4.08 5.46
C LEU A 24 -7.21 -2.75 5.34
N TYR A 25 -7.00 -1.99 4.26
CA TYR A 25 -7.78 -0.79 3.93
C TYR A 25 -7.83 0.27 5.05
N CYS A 26 -6.66 0.62 5.59
CA CYS A 26 -6.53 1.65 6.64
C CYS A 26 -6.55 3.09 6.09
N GLY A 27 -6.49 3.29 4.77
CA GLY A 27 -6.59 4.62 4.17
C GLY A 27 -5.33 5.48 4.28
N LEU A 28 -4.23 4.92 4.79
CA LEU A 28 -2.93 5.58 4.74
C LEU A 28 -2.49 5.71 3.27
N PRO A 29 -2.34 6.94 2.73
CA PRO A 29 -1.83 7.12 1.39
C PRO A 29 -0.33 6.84 1.34
N GLY A 30 0.13 6.29 0.22
CA GLY A 30 1.53 6.28 -0.16
C GLY A 30 1.95 7.63 -0.75
N ARG A 31 3.26 7.81 -0.87
CA ARG A 31 3.85 8.95 -1.58
C ARG A 31 4.00 8.64 -3.05
N HIS A 32 3.91 9.67 -3.88
CA HIS A 32 4.11 9.60 -5.31
C HIS A 32 5.46 10.21 -5.65
N LYS A 33 6.22 9.54 -6.52
CA LYS A 33 7.37 10.18 -7.12
C LYS A 33 6.88 10.94 -8.37
N PRO A 34 7.11 12.25 -8.48
CA PRO A 34 6.71 13.01 -9.67
C PRO A 34 7.21 12.33 -10.96
N GLY A 35 6.29 12.14 -11.92
CA GLY A 35 6.57 11.46 -13.19
C GLY A 35 6.73 9.93 -13.11
N ALA A 36 6.62 9.31 -11.94
CA ALA A 36 6.60 7.85 -11.80
C ALA A 36 5.16 7.31 -11.89
N PRO A 37 4.95 6.06 -12.33
CA PRO A 37 3.60 5.49 -12.39
C PRO A 37 3.14 4.88 -11.05
N THR A 38 3.95 4.92 -10.00
CA THR A 38 3.72 4.16 -8.77
C THR A 38 3.79 5.01 -7.52
N TYR A 39 2.97 4.63 -6.54
CA TYR A 39 3.09 5.10 -5.17
C TYR A 39 3.97 4.15 -4.35
N TYR A 40 4.56 4.66 -3.27
CA TYR A 40 5.40 3.89 -2.36
C TYR A 40 5.06 4.21 -0.89
N PRO A 41 5.17 3.23 0.02
CA PRO A 41 4.77 3.41 1.41
C PRO A 41 5.88 4.14 2.20
N ALA A 42 5.77 5.46 2.29
CA ALA A 42 6.67 6.29 3.09
C ALA A 42 5.86 7.23 3.98
N LEU A 43 6.09 7.14 5.29
CA LEU A 43 5.34 7.94 6.27
C LEU A 43 5.80 9.40 6.28
N ARG A 44 7.11 9.64 6.10
CA ARG A 44 7.72 10.97 6.16
C ARG A 44 8.09 11.51 4.79
N GLN A 45 8.07 12.83 4.65
CA GLN A 45 8.53 13.52 3.46
C GLN A 45 10.03 13.30 3.29
N PRO A 46 10.50 13.09 2.05
CA PRO A 46 11.93 13.15 1.75
C PRO A 46 12.50 14.51 2.14
N GLU A 47 13.74 14.52 2.65
CA GLU A 47 14.43 15.77 2.96
C GLU A 47 14.75 16.55 1.69
N GLY A 48 14.59 17.87 1.74
CA GLY A 48 14.96 18.77 0.64
C GLY A 48 13.96 18.87 -0.50
N THR A 49 12.76 18.30 -0.37
CA THR A 49 11.69 18.43 -1.36
C THR A 49 10.33 18.69 -0.72
N ASP A 50 9.68 19.79 -1.11
CA ASP A 50 8.30 20.09 -0.74
C ASP A 50 7.34 19.22 -1.56
N HIS A 51 7.19 17.94 -1.17
CA HIS A 51 6.23 17.05 -1.81
C HIS A 51 4.80 17.32 -1.31
N LEU A 52 3.89 17.63 -2.23
CA LEU A 52 2.50 18.04 -1.97
C LEU A 52 1.52 16.88 -1.70
N ASP A 53 1.99 15.63 -1.58
CA ASP A 53 1.07 14.47 -1.52
C ASP A 53 0.26 14.41 -0.23
N HIS A 54 0.96 14.33 0.91
CA HIS A 54 0.39 14.23 2.25
C HIS A 54 1.41 14.66 3.33
N PRO A 55 0.94 15.14 4.50
CA PRO A 55 1.81 15.47 5.63
C PRO A 55 2.49 14.21 6.20
N ASP A 56 3.45 14.40 7.09
CA ASP A 56 4.10 13.31 7.78
C ASP A 56 3.12 12.53 8.67
N PHE A 57 3.27 11.21 8.67
CA PHE A 57 2.61 10.32 9.60
C PHE A 57 3.62 9.78 10.61
N PHE A 58 3.21 9.72 11.88
CA PHE A 58 3.98 9.07 12.93
C PHE A 58 3.52 7.62 13.12
N ILE A 59 4.45 6.73 13.45
CA ILE A 59 4.19 5.27 13.54
C ILE A 59 3.16 4.95 14.63
N ASP A 60 3.14 5.71 15.71
CA ASP A 60 2.19 5.61 16.82
C ASP A 60 0.79 6.18 16.48
N GLN A 61 0.64 6.82 15.33
CA GLN A 61 -0.60 7.45 14.87
C GLN A 61 -1.14 6.83 13.58
N LEU A 62 -0.73 5.60 13.27
CA LEU A 62 -1.20 4.91 12.07
C LEU A 62 -2.72 4.62 12.16
N PRO A 63 -3.48 4.80 11.07
CA PRO A 63 -4.89 4.47 11.04
C PRO A 63 -5.13 2.98 11.31
N LEU A 64 -6.27 2.67 11.93
CA LEU A 64 -6.66 1.31 12.21
C LEU A 64 -7.01 0.54 10.92
N PRO A 65 -6.84 -0.79 10.90
CA PRO A 65 -7.42 -1.64 9.87
C PRO A 65 -8.90 -1.32 9.62
N GLY A 66 -9.31 -1.22 8.36
CA GLY A 66 -10.68 -0.95 7.95
C GLY A 66 -11.17 0.48 8.13
N SER A 67 -10.33 1.42 8.63
CA SER A 67 -10.76 2.79 8.89
C SER A 67 -11.11 3.61 7.64
N PHE A 68 -10.84 3.10 6.44
CA PHE A 68 -11.08 3.81 5.18
C PHE A 68 -12.43 3.49 4.53
N ASP A 69 -13.42 3.03 5.29
CA ASP A 69 -14.83 2.87 4.88
C ASP A 69 -14.99 2.15 3.52
N TYR A 70 -14.75 0.84 3.55
CA TYR A 70 -14.76 -0.01 2.35
C TYR A 70 -16.09 0.04 1.62
N GLU A 71 -17.22 -0.05 2.32
CA GLU A 71 -18.54 -0.14 1.69
C GLU A 71 -18.89 1.14 0.93
N ARG A 72 -18.72 2.30 1.57
CA ARG A 72 -18.97 3.59 0.93
C ARG A 72 -18.06 3.82 -0.27
N ASN A 73 -16.79 3.47 -0.14
CA ASN A 73 -15.84 3.65 -1.24
C ASN A 73 -16.08 2.65 -2.39
N LEU A 74 -16.52 1.43 -2.08
CA LEU A 74 -16.92 0.46 -3.08
C LEU A 74 -18.15 0.94 -3.86
N GLU A 75 -19.14 1.51 -3.17
CA GLU A 75 -20.33 2.08 -3.81
C GLU A 75 -19.96 3.15 -4.83
N ARG A 76 -18.99 4.03 -4.51
CA ARG A 76 -18.48 5.05 -5.46
C ARG A 76 -17.95 4.41 -6.74
N VAL A 77 -17.20 3.32 -6.62
CA VAL A 77 -16.60 2.60 -7.76
C VAL A 77 -17.67 1.88 -8.59
N ILE A 78 -18.66 1.24 -7.95
CA ILE A 78 -19.74 0.52 -8.65
C ILE A 78 -20.67 1.48 -9.40
N ARG A 79 -20.86 2.71 -8.89
CA ARG A 79 -21.71 3.73 -9.50
C ARG A 79 -21.07 4.44 -10.70
N CYS A 80 -19.77 4.25 -10.94
CA CYS A 80 -19.10 4.84 -12.10
C CYS A 80 -19.73 4.34 -13.41
N SER A 81 -20.02 5.28 -14.31
CA SER A 81 -20.65 5.04 -15.61
C SER A 81 -19.68 5.19 -16.78
N THR A 82 -18.53 5.83 -16.54
CA THR A 82 -17.47 6.00 -17.54
C THR A 82 -16.12 5.51 -17.02
N MET A 83 -15.20 5.23 -17.95
CA MET A 83 -13.84 4.86 -17.59
C MET A 83 -13.10 5.97 -16.84
N ALA A 84 -13.33 7.23 -17.19
CA ALA A 84 -12.71 8.37 -16.49
C ALA A 84 -13.18 8.47 -15.04
N GLU A 85 -14.49 8.29 -14.79
CA GLU A 85 -15.04 8.24 -13.43
C GLU A 85 -14.45 7.06 -12.64
N TYR A 86 -14.37 5.89 -13.26
CA TYR A 86 -13.78 4.71 -12.63
C TYR A 86 -12.30 4.91 -12.29
N GLU A 87 -11.50 5.49 -13.19
CA GLU A 87 -10.08 5.74 -12.95
C GLU A 87 -9.87 6.71 -11.79
N LEU A 88 -10.68 7.78 -11.72
CA LEU A 88 -10.66 8.73 -10.61
C LEU A 88 -11.09 8.05 -9.30
N ALA A 89 -12.22 7.34 -9.30
CA ALA A 89 -12.71 6.63 -8.11
C ALA A 89 -11.69 5.59 -7.63
N ARG A 90 -11.10 4.82 -8.54
CA ARG A 90 -10.04 3.85 -8.23
C ARG A 90 -8.81 4.51 -7.62
N LEU A 91 -8.40 5.69 -8.12
CA LEU A 91 -7.27 6.43 -7.57
C LEU A 91 -7.56 6.96 -6.15
N GLU A 92 -8.76 7.48 -5.93
CA GLU A 92 -9.18 8.09 -4.66
C GLU A 92 -9.58 7.09 -3.59
N THR A 93 -10.00 5.89 -3.97
CA THR A 93 -10.46 4.84 -3.04
C THR A 93 -9.46 3.70 -2.92
N GLY A 94 -8.62 3.46 -3.92
CA GLY A 94 -7.80 2.24 -3.96
C GLY A 94 -8.61 0.96 -4.18
N ILE A 95 -9.86 1.02 -4.64
CA ILE A 95 -10.67 -0.15 -5.00
C ILE A 95 -10.73 -0.28 -6.52
N THR A 96 -10.51 -1.50 -7.03
CA THR A 96 -10.56 -1.83 -8.47
C THR A 96 -11.82 -2.58 -8.87
N LYS A 97 -12.40 -3.33 -7.93
CA LYS A 97 -13.62 -4.11 -8.13
C LYS A 97 -14.17 -4.57 -6.78
N PRO A 98 -15.45 -4.98 -6.71
CA PRO A 98 -15.97 -5.71 -5.56
C PRO A 98 -15.15 -6.99 -5.32
N SER A 99 -14.92 -7.32 -4.06
CA SER A 99 -14.41 -8.65 -3.72
C SER A 99 -15.49 -9.70 -4.01
N ILE A 100 -15.07 -10.91 -4.41
CA ILE A 100 -15.99 -12.06 -4.49
C ILE A 100 -16.62 -12.38 -3.13
N PHE A 101 -15.95 -12.01 -2.03
CA PHE A 101 -16.45 -12.22 -0.67
C PHE A 101 -17.59 -11.27 -0.29
N CYS A 102 -17.83 -10.21 -1.06
CA CYS A 102 -19.01 -9.36 -0.88
C CYS A 102 -20.33 -10.10 -1.13
N GLY A 103 -20.30 -11.29 -1.74
CA GLY A 103 -21.49 -12.12 -1.96
C GLY A 103 -21.87 -13.03 -0.79
N PHE A 104 -21.05 -13.09 0.27
CA PHE A 104 -21.39 -13.86 1.46
C PHE A 104 -22.34 -13.09 2.38
N ASP A 105 -23.10 -13.85 3.17
CA ASP A 105 -23.91 -13.36 4.28
C ASP A 105 -23.01 -12.67 5.32
N THR A 106 -23.33 -11.42 5.66
CA THR A 106 -22.53 -10.57 6.56
C THR A 106 -22.42 -11.14 7.97
N ASP A 107 -23.39 -11.94 8.40
CA ASP A 107 -23.39 -12.57 9.74
C ASP A 107 -22.54 -13.85 9.79
N ARG A 108 -21.98 -14.27 8.65
CA ARG A 108 -21.22 -15.53 8.52
C ARG A 108 -19.76 -15.34 8.15
N ILE A 109 -19.33 -14.10 7.91
CA ILE A 109 -17.95 -13.77 7.57
C ILE A 109 -17.49 -12.53 8.31
N LEU A 110 -16.17 -12.39 8.49
CA LEU A 110 -15.60 -11.07 8.71
C LEU A 110 -15.77 -10.25 7.42
N LEU A 111 -16.20 -8.99 7.54
CA LEU A 111 -16.43 -8.15 6.37
C LEU A 111 -15.13 -7.83 5.64
N VAL A 112 -15.23 -7.53 4.35
CA VAL A 112 -14.08 -7.10 3.54
C VAL A 112 -13.58 -5.74 4.06
N PRO A 113 -12.27 -5.55 4.23
CA PRO A 113 -11.15 -6.46 3.93
C PRO A 113 -10.70 -7.35 5.09
N LEU A 114 -11.36 -7.30 6.25
CA LEU A 114 -10.91 -7.94 7.49
C LEU A 114 -10.99 -9.48 7.47
N CYS A 115 -11.75 -10.09 6.56
CA CYS A 115 -11.68 -11.53 6.30
C CYS A 115 -10.38 -11.98 5.63
N PHE A 116 -9.54 -11.05 5.17
CA PHE A 116 -8.24 -11.37 4.56
C PHE A 116 -7.10 -11.11 5.55
N GLY A 117 -6.08 -11.96 5.52
CA GLY A 117 -4.85 -11.72 6.27
C GLY A 117 -4.05 -10.54 5.70
N SER A 118 -3.25 -9.89 6.55
CA SER A 118 -2.39 -8.74 6.19
C SER A 118 -1.22 -9.08 5.24
N ASP A 119 -1.20 -10.29 4.66
CA ASP A 119 -0.12 -10.81 3.78
C ASP A 119 1.30 -10.66 4.37
N ILE A 120 1.44 -10.96 5.68
CA ILE A 120 2.72 -10.94 6.39
C ILE A 120 3.48 -12.27 6.29
N MET A 121 3.01 -13.21 5.45
CA MET A 121 3.48 -14.60 5.44
C MET A 121 4.98 -14.73 5.17
N HIS A 122 5.55 -13.82 4.39
CA HIS A 122 6.96 -13.84 3.99
C HIS A 122 7.86 -12.97 4.87
N ILE A 123 7.31 -12.27 5.87
CA ILE A 123 8.06 -11.24 6.61
C ILE A 123 9.29 -11.81 7.30
N ALA A 124 9.11 -12.92 8.03
CA ALA A 124 10.16 -13.51 8.86
C ALA A 124 11.15 -14.37 8.04
N ALA A 125 10.66 -15.06 7.01
CA ALA A 125 11.48 -16.03 6.26
C ALA A 125 12.22 -15.38 5.09
N ILE A 126 11.52 -14.63 4.23
CA ILE A 126 12.07 -14.11 2.96
C ILE A 126 12.40 -12.63 3.10
N ASN A 127 11.44 -11.80 3.50
CA ASN A 127 11.61 -10.35 3.46
C ASN A 127 12.71 -9.86 4.40
N THR A 128 12.82 -10.46 5.59
CA THR A 128 13.89 -10.10 6.53
C THR A 128 15.27 -10.38 5.93
N GLY A 129 15.48 -11.59 5.40
CA GLY A 129 16.76 -12.00 4.83
C GLY A 129 17.12 -11.29 3.53
N ASP A 130 16.21 -11.30 2.57
CA ASP A 130 16.50 -10.90 1.19
C ASP A 130 16.31 -9.40 0.93
N LEU A 131 15.59 -8.70 1.81
CA LEU A 131 15.23 -7.29 1.61
C LEU A 131 15.68 -6.39 2.75
N LEU A 132 15.26 -6.69 3.98
CA LEU A 132 15.52 -5.81 5.13
C LEU A 132 16.99 -5.81 5.52
N LEU A 133 17.64 -6.98 5.54
CA LEU A 133 19.08 -7.05 5.79
C LEU A 133 19.87 -6.28 4.71
N PRO A 134 19.71 -6.53 3.39
CA PRO A 134 20.40 -5.72 2.38
C PRO A 134 20.11 -4.23 2.44
N LEU A 135 18.89 -3.85 2.84
CA LEU A 135 18.53 -2.46 3.10
C LEU A 135 19.38 -1.91 4.24
N TRP A 136 19.29 -2.46 5.45
CA TRP A 136 20.00 -1.98 6.64
C TRP A 136 21.53 -2.06 6.54
N ARG A 137 22.06 -2.87 5.62
CA ARG A 137 23.50 -2.93 5.30
C ARG A 137 23.93 -2.00 4.15
N GLY A 138 22.98 -1.34 3.49
CA GLY A 138 23.25 -0.54 2.29
C GLY A 138 23.70 -1.37 1.08
N THR A 139 23.53 -2.70 1.08
CA THR A 139 23.99 -3.59 0.00
C THR A 139 22.94 -3.79 -1.10
N PHE A 140 21.72 -3.28 -0.92
CA PHE A 140 20.68 -3.31 -1.95
C PHE A 140 21.04 -2.48 -3.21
N ARG A 141 20.31 -2.73 -4.31
CA ARG A 141 20.48 -2.00 -5.57
C ARG A 141 19.91 -0.58 -5.44
N ALA A 142 20.80 0.41 -5.49
CA ALA A 142 20.46 1.82 -5.52
C ALA A 142 20.52 2.38 -6.95
N LYS A 143 20.04 3.60 -7.15
CA LYS A 143 20.31 4.32 -8.41
C LYS A 143 21.75 4.76 -8.43
N THR A 144 22.31 4.93 -9.63
CA THR A 144 23.70 5.37 -9.81
C THR A 144 23.95 6.78 -9.28
N THR A 145 22.89 7.57 -9.06
CA THR A 145 22.93 8.92 -8.50
C THR A 145 22.89 8.93 -6.97
N ASP A 146 22.62 7.80 -6.33
CA ASP A 146 22.46 7.75 -4.87
C ASP A 146 23.83 7.54 -4.21
N ASP A 147 24.14 8.36 -3.21
CA ASP A 147 25.34 8.20 -2.39
C ASP A 147 25.01 7.37 -1.15
N LYS A 148 25.49 6.12 -1.15
CA LYS A 148 25.28 5.18 -0.03
C LYS A 148 26.01 5.61 1.25
N SER A 149 27.09 6.39 1.13
CA SER A 149 27.86 6.85 2.29
C SER A 149 27.11 7.89 3.13
N ALA A 150 26.10 8.55 2.53
CA ALA A 150 25.24 9.51 3.22
C ALA A 150 24.12 8.84 4.06
N TRP A 151 23.98 7.52 4.01
CA TRP A 151 22.88 6.82 4.67
C TRP A 151 23.23 6.45 6.11
N ALA A 152 22.98 7.38 7.04
CA ALA A 152 23.22 7.16 8.47
C ALA A 152 22.46 5.95 9.08
N TRP A 153 21.42 5.47 8.41
CA TRP A 153 20.63 4.31 8.82
C TRP A 153 21.19 2.97 8.32
N ALA A 154 22.16 2.97 7.40
CA ALA A 154 22.81 1.77 6.89
C ALA A 154 24.00 1.39 7.79
N VAL A 155 23.76 0.59 8.83
CA VAL A 155 24.74 0.35 9.92
C VAL A 155 25.00 -1.13 10.24
N LEU A 156 24.26 -2.08 9.64
CA LEU A 156 24.32 -3.52 9.98
C LEU A 156 25.33 -4.32 9.13
#